data_AF-A0AAV7I6E5-F1
#
_entry.id   AF-A0AAV7I6E5-F1
#
_cell.length_a   1.000
_cell.length_b   1.000
_cell.length_c   1.000
_cell.angle_alpha   90.00
_cell.angle_beta   90.00
_cell.angle_gamma   90.00
#
_symmetry.space_group_name_H-M   'P 1'
#
loop_
_entity.id
_entity.type
_entity.pdbx_description
1 polymer ?
#
loop_
_entity_poly.entity_id
_entity_poly.type
_entity_poly.pdbx_seq_one_letter_code
_entity_poly.pdbx_strand_id
1 'polypeptide(L)'
;MRPFKFENSRLEVDIVCDSGSSWVKVIARNPRALTLISQGEGEFGQKSVVDQAQAYLSCAELHPHRYKAPEVVFHFACGIENSLAVRLEELRVVVEGVRIGNLDPFDAAICKNPEQINSTLESLSQGDIKTLNLDVSTLLAYVSNMTNGHANFDYLEPLLSLQAEWERLRPVKPVLDKIFQGKKLIICETAYKNLMDIINIIGGANETARTKELIKRVTIVDDATEGRILDLALGGKIKNRSRIVFATGEMHKSITVSANEGFVRAAKMQGIECTVILHEPRSLSEIKEKYAQELKS
;
A
#
# COMPACT_ATOMS: atom_id res chain seq x y z
N MET A 1 5.63 10.08 13.41
CA MET A 1 6.52 9.44 12.41
C MET A 1 7.91 9.34 12.99
N ARG A 2 8.63 8.22 12.80
CA ARG A 2 10.08 8.21 13.07
C ARG A 2 10.76 8.86 11.85
N PRO A 3 11.72 9.78 12.04
CA PRO A 3 12.42 10.41 10.92
C PRO A 3 13.24 9.37 10.16
N PHE A 4 13.30 9.51 8.84
CA PHE A 4 14.20 8.72 8.01
C PHE A 4 15.63 9.19 8.29
N LYS A 5 16.58 8.25 8.39
CA LYS A 5 18.00 8.57 8.57
C LYS A 5 18.72 8.28 7.26
N PHE A 6 19.36 9.29 6.68
CA PHE A 6 20.19 9.14 5.49
C PHE A 6 21.53 9.82 5.73
N GLU A 7 22.63 9.06 5.61
CA GLU A 7 24.03 9.52 5.72
C GLU A 7 24.28 10.55 6.84
N ASN A 8 24.03 10.16 8.10
CA ASN A 8 24.19 11.00 9.30
C ASN A 8 23.31 12.26 9.37
N SER A 9 22.36 12.43 8.45
CA SER A 9 21.36 13.51 8.48
C SER A 9 19.96 12.98 8.81
N ARG A 10 19.23 13.76 9.61
CA ARG A 10 17.82 13.47 9.94
C ARG A 10 16.95 14.04 8.82
N LEU A 11 16.39 13.16 8.00
CA LEU A 11 15.46 13.51 6.93
C LEU A 11 14.03 13.30 7.44
N GLU A 12 13.27 14.39 7.50
CA GLU A 12 11.92 14.39 8.05
C GLU A 12 10.91 14.76 6.98
N VAL A 13 10.23 13.72 6.49
CA VAL A 13 9.06 13.83 5.60
C VAL A 13 7.90 14.36 6.43
N ASP A 14 7.20 15.39 5.94
CA ASP A 14 6.11 16.01 6.69
C ASP A 14 4.80 15.24 6.50
N ILE A 15 4.53 14.77 5.28
CA ILE A 15 3.33 14.02 4.94
C ILE A 15 3.70 12.82 4.07
N VAL A 16 3.14 11.66 4.40
CA VAL A 16 3.21 10.47 3.56
C VAL A 16 1.80 10.24 2.99
N CYS A 17 1.67 10.41 1.67
CA CYS A 17 0.41 10.31 0.95
C CYS A 17 0.34 9.00 0.17
N ASP A 18 -0.82 8.73 -0.44
CA ASP A 18 -1.02 7.62 -1.38
C ASP A 18 -0.59 6.27 -0.82
N SER A 19 -1.02 6.00 0.42
CA SER A 19 -0.69 4.79 1.18
C SER A 19 0.80 4.54 1.46
N GLY A 20 1.69 5.50 1.21
CA GLY A 20 3.14 5.32 1.32
C GLY A 20 3.92 5.63 0.05
N SER A 21 3.24 5.76 -1.08
CA SER A 21 3.87 5.92 -2.40
C SER A 21 4.27 7.35 -2.76
N SER A 22 3.93 8.34 -1.93
CA SER A 22 4.31 9.74 -2.13
C SER A 22 4.80 10.36 -0.82
N TRP A 23 5.95 11.04 -0.87
CA TRP A 23 6.55 11.74 0.26
C TRP A 23 6.50 13.24 0.01
N VAL A 24 5.73 13.95 0.83
CA VAL A 24 5.61 15.41 0.73
C VAL A 24 6.50 16.08 1.76
N LYS A 25 7.32 17.01 1.27
CA LYS A 25 8.07 17.96 2.09
C LYS A 25 7.46 19.35 1.91
N VAL A 26 6.94 19.92 3.00
CA VAL A 26 6.42 21.29 3.01
C VAL A 26 7.56 22.27 3.25
N ILE A 27 7.70 23.24 2.35
CA ILE A 27 8.75 24.26 2.36
C ILE A 27 8.09 25.62 2.46
N ALA A 28 8.12 26.20 3.66
CA ALA A 28 7.59 27.53 3.96
C ALA A 28 8.71 28.58 4.08
N ARG A 29 9.68 28.57 3.16
CA ARG A 29 10.81 29.50 3.13
C ARG A 29 10.64 30.53 2.02
N ASN A 30 11.30 31.68 2.16
CA ASN A 30 11.26 32.74 1.16
C ASN A 30 11.81 32.22 -0.21
N PRO A 31 11.05 32.38 -1.32
CA PRO A 31 11.42 31.87 -2.65
C PRO A 31 12.78 32.36 -3.14
N ARG A 32 13.06 33.67 -2.97
CA ARG A 32 14.30 34.30 -3.43
C ARG A 32 15.50 33.80 -2.64
N ALA A 33 15.33 33.63 -1.33
CA ALA A 33 16.37 33.04 -0.48
C ALA A 33 16.68 31.58 -0.89
N LEU A 34 15.65 30.80 -1.26
CA LEU A 34 15.85 29.43 -1.76
C LEU A 34 16.66 29.40 -3.06
N THR A 35 16.40 30.33 -3.99
CA THR A 35 17.16 30.45 -5.23
C THR A 35 18.62 30.84 -4.97
N LEU A 36 18.85 31.89 -4.20
CA LEU A 36 20.19 32.39 -3.89
C LEU A 36 21.06 31.31 -3.25
N ILE A 37 20.54 30.60 -2.23
CA ILE A 37 21.26 29.50 -1.59
C ILE A 37 21.55 28.38 -2.60
N SER A 38 20.64 28.09 -3.53
CA SER A 38 20.84 27.05 -4.56
C SER A 38 21.79 27.46 -5.68
N GLN A 39 22.13 28.75 -5.77
CA GLN A 39 23.14 29.32 -6.69
C GLN A 39 24.53 29.42 -6.04
N GLY A 40 24.66 29.07 -4.76
CA GLY A 40 25.93 29.08 -4.03
C GLY A 40 26.10 30.28 -3.09
N GLU A 41 25.11 31.16 -2.98
CA GLU A 41 25.10 32.31 -2.04
C GLU A 41 24.63 31.90 -0.63
N GLY A 42 24.88 30.65 -0.25
CA GLY A 42 24.56 30.11 1.08
C GLY A 42 25.73 30.26 2.06
N GLU A 43 25.44 30.13 3.35
CA GLU A 43 26.49 30.07 4.38
C GLU A 43 27.27 28.75 4.30
N PHE A 44 28.51 28.74 4.81
CA PHE A 44 29.33 27.53 4.84
C PHE A 44 28.63 26.39 5.58
N GLY A 45 28.42 25.26 4.88
CA GLY A 45 27.71 24.09 5.41
C GLY A 45 26.18 24.14 5.30
N GLN A 46 25.61 25.23 4.77
CA GLN A 46 24.18 25.35 4.53
C GLN A 46 23.75 24.54 3.30
N LYS A 47 22.89 23.54 3.49
CA LYS A 47 22.33 22.74 2.39
C LYS A 47 21.24 23.51 1.65
N SER A 48 21.33 23.54 0.32
CA SER A 48 20.29 24.09 -0.56
C SER A 48 19.06 23.18 -0.63
N VAL A 49 17.97 23.69 -1.21
CA VAL A 49 16.77 22.85 -1.46
C VAL A 49 17.06 21.79 -2.53
N VAL A 50 18.02 22.04 -3.42
CA VAL A 50 18.48 21.08 -4.43
C VAL A 50 19.24 19.93 -3.76
N ASP A 51 20.11 20.23 -2.79
CA ASP A 51 20.81 19.20 -2.00
C ASP A 51 19.81 18.37 -1.18
N GLN A 52 18.77 19.02 -0.65
CA GLN A 52 17.69 18.33 0.06
C GLN A 52 16.91 17.43 -0.89
N ALA A 53 16.54 17.90 -2.09
CA ALA A 53 15.87 17.10 -3.10
C ALA A 53 16.66 15.83 -3.44
N GLN A 54 17.97 15.97 -3.67
CA GLN A 54 18.83 14.83 -3.96
C GLN A 54 18.86 13.83 -2.79
N ALA A 55 18.94 14.32 -1.55
CA ALA A 55 18.90 13.46 -0.37
C ALA A 55 17.54 12.74 -0.22
N TYR A 56 16.43 13.41 -0.53
CA TYR A 56 15.10 12.80 -0.54
C TYR A 56 14.96 11.70 -1.59
N LEU A 57 15.42 11.97 -2.82
CA LEU A 57 15.37 11.00 -3.92
C LEU A 57 16.23 9.77 -3.59
N SER A 58 17.46 9.99 -3.14
CA SER A 58 18.34 8.89 -2.70
C SER A 58 17.72 8.11 -1.53
N CYS A 59 17.07 8.80 -0.59
CA CYS A 59 16.40 8.13 0.53
C CYS A 59 15.15 7.35 0.07
N ALA A 60 14.37 7.89 -0.86
CA ALA A 60 13.18 7.23 -1.42
C ALA A 60 13.54 5.93 -2.16
N GLU A 61 14.64 5.93 -2.93
CA GLU A 61 15.18 4.73 -3.59
C GLU A 61 15.55 3.63 -2.60
N LEU A 62 16.03 4.00 -1.41
CA LEU A 62 16.36 3.05 -0.34
C LEU A 62 15.13 2.56 0.45
N HIS A 63 13.99 3.22 0.32
CA HIS A 63 12.76 2.90 1.04
C HIS A 63 11.58 2.72 0.07
N PRO A 64 11.65 1.74 -0.85
CA PRO A 64 10.62 1.52 -1.84
C PRO A 64 9.30 1.11 -1.15
N HIS A 65 8.21 1.78 -1.52
CA HIS A 65 6.86 1.38 -1.15
C HIS A 65 6.23 0.66 -2.34
N ARG A 66 5.83 -0.59 -2.16
CA ARG A 66 5.33 -1.46 -3.24
C ARG A 66 6.31 -1.64 -4.41
N TYR A 67 7.60 -1.80 -4.10
CA TYR A 67 8.71 -2.01 -5.06
C TYR A 67 9.02 -0.82 -5.98
N LYS A 68 8.44 0.35 -5.71
CA LYS A 68 8.75 1.60 -6.38
C LYS A 68 9.23 2.61 -5.34
N ALA A 69 10.28 3.36 -5.66
CA ALA A 69 10.66 4.51 -4.84
C ALA A 69 9.45 5.45 -4.71
N PRO A 70 9.10 5.92 -3.49
CA PRO A 70 8.07 6.91 -3.32
C PRO A 70 8.34 8.16 -4.16
N GLU A 71 7.30 8.72 -4.77
CA GLU A 71 7.41 9.99 -5.47
C GLU A 71 7.72 11.11 -4.47
N VAL A 72 8.75 11.89 -4.74
CA VAL A 72 9.16 12.99 -3.87
C VAL A 72 8.47 14.26 -4.35
N VAL A 73 7.60 14.81 -3.48
CA VAL A 73 6.84 16.03 -3.72
C VAL A 73 7.35 17.14 -2.81
N PHE A 74 7.79 18.26 -3.38
CA PHE A 74 8.15 19.45 -2.63
C PHE A 74 7.04 20.49 -2.77
N HIS A 75 6.35 20.76 -1.67
CA HIS A 75 5.25 21.71 -1.61
C HIS A 75 5.73 23.06 -1.05
N PHE A 76 5.82 24.07 -1.91
CA PHE A 76 6.30 25.42 -1.58
C PHE A 76 5.15 26.34 -1.15
N ALA A 77 4.91 26.41 0.16
CA ALA A 77 3.80 27.19 0.74
C ALA A 77 3.93 28.71 0.48
N CYS A 78 5.15 29.21 0.29
CA CYS A 78 5.42 30.61 -0.03
C CYS A 78 5.72 30.85 -1.53
N GLY A 79 5.54 29.82 -2.37
CA GLY A 79 5.92 29.83 -3.77
C GLY A 79 7.39 29.50 -4.04
N ILE A 80 7.75 29.43 -5.32
CA ILE A 80 9.09 29.09 -5.81
C ILE A 80 9.38 29.84 -7.10
N GLU A 81 10.60 30.34 -7.29
CA GLU A 81 11.00 30.94 -8.56
C GLU A 81 11.05 29.90 -9.67
N ASN A 82 10.60 30.28 -10.87
CA ASN A 82 10.43 29.33 -11.98
C ASN A 82 11.74 28.61 -12.36
N SER A 83 12.87 29.31 -12.31
CA SER A 83 14.19 28.74 -12.61
C SER A 83 14.57 27.62 -11.64
N LEU A 84 14.27 27.80 -10.34
CA LEU A 84 14.55 26.81 -9.32
C LEU A 84 13.55 25.64 -9.39
N ALA A 85 12.29 25.91 -9.70
CA ALA A 85 11.27 24.88 -9.90
C ALA A 85 11.66 23.92 -11.03
N VAL A 86 12.02 24.47 -12.20
CA VAL A 86 12.47 23.67 -13.36
C VAL A 86 13.66 22.80 -13.00
N ARG A 87 14.64 23.35 -12.27
CA ARG A 87 15.83 22.59 -11.83
C ARG A 87 15.47 21.44 -10.89
N LEU A 88 14.48 21.60 -10.01
CA LEU A 88 14.02 20.51 -9.13
C LEU A 88 13.24 19.44 -9.91
N GLU A 89 12.46 19.84 -10.92
CA GLU A 89 11.73 18.93 -11.80
C GLU A 89 12.68 18.10 -12.68
N GLU A 90 13.78 18.69 -13.16
CA GLU A 90 14.85 17.97 -13.86
C GLU A 90 15.47 16.87 -12.99
N LEU A 91 15.49 17.07 -11.67
CA LEU A 91 15.91 16.05 -10.70
C LEU A 91 14.82 15.00 -10.41
N ARG A 92 13.64 15.11 -11.02
CA ARG A 92 12.46 14.26 -10.80
C ARG A 92 11.74 14.49 -9.47
N VAL A 93 11.86 15.68 -8.90
CA VAL A 93 10.98 16.11 -7.80
C VAL A 93 9.71 16.72 -8.39
N VAL A 94 8.55 16.30 -7.89
CA VAL A 94 7.29 16.97 -8.21
C VAL A 94 7.21 18.27 -7.41
N VAL A 95 7.10 19.40 -8.10
CA VAL A 95 7.07 20.72 -7.48
C VAL A 95 5.63 21.23 -7.42
N GLU A 96 5.14 21.41 -6.20
CA GLU A 96 3.84 22.04 -5.93
C GLU A 96 4.03 23.42 -5.30
N GLY A 97 3.13 24.35 -5.62
CA GLY A 97 3.16 25.72 -5.08
C GLY A 97 3.15 26.78 -6.18
N VAL A 98 2.97 28.03 -5.77
CA VAL A 98 2.87 29.16 -6.72
C VAL A 98 4.22 29.39 -7.39
N ARG A 99 4.26 29.31 -8.73
CA ARG A 99 5.45 29.68 -9.50
C ARG A 99 5.53 31.18 -9.65
N ILE A 100 6.67 31.71 -9.25
CA ILE A 100 6.98 33.14 -9.30
C ILE A 100 7.92 33.35 -10.49
N GLY A 101 7.46 34.08 -11.50
CA GLY A 101 8.33 34.58 -12.58
C GLY A 101 9.20 35.72 -12.05
N ASN A 102 10.39 35.92 -12.62
CA ASN A 102 11.37 36.95 -12.23
C ASN A 102 10.68 38.24 -11.74
N LEU A 103 10.53 38.38 -10.43
CA LEU A 103 9.94 39.57 -9.82
C LEU A 103 11.02 40.64 -9.77
N ASP A 104 10.65 41.84 -10.20
CA ASP A 104 11.43 43.04 -9.93
C ASP A 104 11.73 43.16 -8.42
N PRO A 105 12.86 43.75 -8.01
CA PRO A 105 13.38 43.64 -6.64
C PRO A 105 12.53 44.24 -5.50
N PHE A 106 11.30 44.69 -5.75
CA PHE A 106 10.55 45.53 -4.82
C PHE A 106 9.23 44.98 -4.27
N ASP A 107 8.69 43.87 -4.79
CA ASP A 107 7.39 43.34 -4.32
C ASP A 107 7.52 42.17 -3.33
N ALA A 108 8.23 42.41 -2.24
CA ALA A 108 8.29 41.51 -1.09
C ALA A 108 7.11 41.72 -0.13
N ALA A 109 5.88 41.59 -0.62
CA ALA A 109 4.70 41.45 0.23
C ALA A 109 3.54 40.92 -0.61
N ILE A 110 3.18 39.66 -0.46
CA ILE A 110 1.78 39.17 -0.44
C ILE A 110 1.84 37.69 0.01
N CYS A 111 1.57 37.47 1.30
CA CYS A 111 0.95 36.23 1.76
C CYS A 111 -0.56 36.46 1.67
N LYS A 112 -1.29 35.68 0.86
CA LYS A 112 -2.77 35.66 0.90
C LYS A 112 -3.30 34.23 0.91
N ASN A 113 -4.05 33.98 1.99
CA ASN A 113 -4.98 32.93 2.41
C ASN A 113 -5.10 31.56 1.69
N PRO A 114 -5.23 30.45 2.48
CA PRO A 114 -5.36 29.08 2.00
C PRO A 114 -6.83 28.66 1.82
N GLU A 115 -7.55 29.29 0.89
CA GLU A 115 -8.88 28.84 0.50
C GLU A 115 -8.96 28.75 -1.02
N GLN A 116 -8.52 27.62 -1.59
CA GLN A 116 -8.95 27.04 -2.87
C GLN A 116 -7.93 25.99 -3.35
N ILE A 117 -7.96 24.77 -2.79
CA ILE A 117 -7.50 23.58 -3.52
C ILE A 117 -8.48 22.44 -3.21
N ASN A 118 -9.69 22.58 -3.76
CA ASN A 118 -10.58 21.45 -4.02
C ASN A 118 -10.60 21.26 -5.53
N SER A 119 -10.53 20.00 -5.96
CA SER A 119 -10.38 19.48 -7.33
C SER A 119 -8.93 19.36 -7.80
N THR A 120 -8.62 18.23 -8.45
CA THR A 120 -7.31 17.67 -8.86
C THR A 120 -6.83 16.64 -7.82
N LEU A 121 -6.88 15.32 -8.01
CA LEU A 121 -6.70 14.55 -9.24
C LEU A 121 -7.32 13.14 -9.06
N GLU A 122 -8.50 12.94 -9.62
CA GLU A 122 -9.00 11.61 -10.01
C GLU A 122 -8.19 11.10 -11.22
N SER A 123 -6.89 10.85 -11.06
CA SER A 123 -6.10 10.14 -12.08
C SER A 123 -4.75 9.69 -11.55
N LEU A 124 -4.72 8.73 -10.64
CA LEU A 124 -3.58 7.82 -10.58
C LEU A 124 -3.95 6.58 -11.39
N SER A 125 -3.52 6.61 -12.64
CA SER A 125 -3.53 5.49 -13.57
C SER A 125 -3.19 4.19 -12.84
N GLN A 126 -4.04 3.19 -13.02
CA GLN A 126 -3.77 1.76 -12.77
C GLN A 126 -2.63 1.25 -13.67
N GLY A 127 -1.47 1.90 -13.63
CA GLY A 127 -0.30 1.60 -14.41
C GLY A 127 0.56 0.53 -13.73
N ASP A 128 0.80 -0.54 -14.47
CA ASP A 128 1.92 -1.49 -14.43
C ASP A 128 1.95 -2.67 -13.45
N ILE A 129 1.11 -2.76 -12.42
CA ILE A 129 1.07 -4.01 -11.62
C ILE A 129 0.15 -5.03 -12.28
N LYS A 130 0.79 -5.91 -13.07
CA LYS A 130 0.15 -6.97 -13.86
C LYS A 130 -0.09 -8.27 -13.08
N THR A 131 0.57 -8.46 -11.93
CA THR A 131 0.53 -9.72 -11.18
C THR A 131 0.14 -9.52 -9.72
N LEU A 132 -0.76 -10.36 -9.22
CA LEU A 132 -1.18 -10.43 -7.82
C LEU A 132 -0.86 -11.79 -7.24
N ASN A 133 -0.29 -11.80 -6.03
CA ASN A 133 -0.11 -13.00 -5.21
C ASN A 133 -1.26 -13.09 -4.20
N LEU A 134 -1.99 -14.20 -4.18
CA LEU A 134 -3.15 -14.34 -3.29
C LEU A 134 -2.76 -15.12 -2.03
N ASP A 135 -2.95 -14.49 -0.87
CA ASP A 135 -2.83 -15.18 0.42
C ASP A 135 -4.00 -16.15 0.64
N VAL A 136 -3.80 -17.14 1.51
CA VAL A 136 -4.81 -18.12 1.89
C VAL A 136 -6.08 -17.42 2.39
N SER A 137 -5.93 -16.34 3.16
CA SER A 137 -7.07 -15.58 3.67
C SER A 137 -7.91 -14.93 2.56
N THR A 138 -7.29 -14.50 1.46
CA THR A 138 -7.99 -13.98 0.28
C THR A 138 -8.66 -15.09 -0.51
N LEU A 139 -7.97 -16.23 -0.68
CA LEU A 139 -8.54 -17.40 -1.35
C LEU A 139 -9.82 -17.87 -0.63
N LEU A 140 -9.77 -17.99 0.70
CA LEU A 140 -10.93 -18.37 1.51
C LEU A 140 -12.06 -17.34 1.43
N ALA A 141 -11.74 -16.05 1.57
CA ALA A 141 -12.74 -15.00 1.46
C ALA A 141 -13.41 -14.98 0.08
N TYR A 142 -12.68 -15.28 -1.00
CA TYR A 142 -13.24 -15.27 -2.36
C TYR A 142 -14.21 -16.43 -2.65
N VAL A 143 -13.97 -17.59 -2.03
CA VAL A 143 -14.77 -18.81 -2.24
C VAL A 143 -15.83 -19.07 -1.16
N SER A 144 -15.72 -18.39 -0.02
CA SER A 144 -16.67 -18.49 1.11
C SER A 144 -18.11 -18.32 0.67
N ASN A 145 -19.02 -19.10 1.22
CA ASN A 145 -20.44 -18.95 0.90
C ASN A 145 -20.98 -17.58 1.32
N MET A 146 -20.51 -17.07 2.45
CA MET A 146 -20.81 -15.74 2.98
C MET A 146 -20.64 -14.64 1.93
N THR A 147 -19.52 -14.62 1.21
CA THR A 147 -19.21 -13.60 0.19
C THR A 147 -19.82 -13.88 -1.18
N ASN A 148 -20.48 -15.03 -1.34
CA ASN A 148 -21.11 -15.48 -2.56
C ASN A 148 -22.65 -15.56 -2.41
N GLY A 149 -23.22 -14.64 -1.61
CA GLY A 149 -24.67 -14.43 -1.50
C GLY A 149 -25.32 -15.01 -0.24
N HIS A 150 -24.57 -15.69 0.63
CA HIS A 150 -25.10 -16.34 1.83
C HIS A 150 -24.68 -15.61 3.12
N ALA A 151 -24.82 -14.28 3.15
CA ALA A 151 -24.48 -13.46 4.33
C ALA A 151 -25.64 -13.25 5.33
N ASN A 152 -26.84 -13.77 5.04
CA ASN A 152 -28.04 -13.58 5.86
C ASN A 152 -28.21 -14.67 6.93
N PHE A 153 -27.17 -14.89 7.74
CA PHE A 153 -27.18 -15.87 8.82
C PHE A 153 -26.67 -15.26 10.11
N ASP A 154 -27.24 -15.71 11.23
CA ASP A 154 -26.70 -15.60 12.57
C ASP A 154 -26.18 -16.98 13.00
N TYR A 155 -24.85 -17.08 13.13
CA TYR A 155 -24.14 -18.33 13.42
C TYR A 155 -24.00 -18.54 14.93
N LEU A 156 -23.76 -19.80 15.32
CA LEU A 156 -23.41 -20.11 16.71
C LEU A 156 -22.08 -19.47 17.14
N GLU A 157 -21.14 -19.31 16.20
CA GLU A 157 -19.88 -18.61 16.43
C GLU A 157 -20.05 -17.09 16.28
N PRO A 158 -19.90 -16.29 17.36
CA PRO A 158 -20.14 -14.84 17.30
C PRO A 158 -19.26 -14.11 16.28
N LEU A 159 -18.03 -14.59 16.07
CA LEU A 159 -17.13 -14.02 15.07
C LEU A 159 -17.64 -14.23 13.63
N LEU A 160 -18.33 -15.33 13.37
CA LEU A 160 -18.87 -15.63 12.05
C LEU A 160 -20.13 -14.79 11.78
N SER A 161 -20.98 -14.58 12.79
CA SER A 161 -22.10 -13.62 12.71
C SER A 161 -21.62 -12.20 12.44
N LEU A 162 -20.56 -11.76 13.13
CA LEU A 162 -19.96 -10.45 12.90
C LEU A 162 -19.42 -10.30 11.47
N GLN A 163 -18.78 -11.33 10.93
CA GLN A 163 -18.30 -11.33 9.54
C GLN A 163 -19.46 -11.28 8.54
N ALA A 164 -20.57 -11.97 8.82
CA ALA A 164 -21.76 -11.95 7.99
C ALA A 164 -22.42 -10.56 7.98
N GLU A 165 -22.49 -9.90 9.14
CA GLU A 165 -22.92 -8.50 9.25
C GLU A 165 -22.02 -7.57 8.42
N TRP A 166 -20.70 -7.72 8.55
CA TRP A 166 -19.76 -6.95 7.74
C TRP A 166 -19.93 -7.20 6.26
N GLU A 167 -20.21 -8.44 5.83
CA GLU A 167 -20.45 -8.75 4.42
C GLU A 167 -21.73 -8.09 3.88
N ARG A 168 -22.80 -8.03 4.67
CA ARG A 168 -24.03 -7.32 4.28
C ARG A 168 -23.81 -5.81 4.12
N LEU A 169 -22.99 -5.21 4.96
CA LEU A 169 -22.68 -3.77 4.92
C LEU A 169 -21.62 -3.43 3.87
N ARG A 170 -20.59 -4.27 3.73
CA ARG A 170 -19.38 -4.06 2.94
C ARG A 170 -18.98 -5.37 2.25
N PRO A 171 -19.61 -5.71 1.10
CA PRO A 171 -19.33 -6.94 0.39
C PRO A 171 -17.90 -7.02 -0.11
N VAL A 172 -17.16 -8.07 0.24
CA VAL A 172 -15.74 -8.20 -0.09
C VAL A 172 -15.54 -8.70 -1.53
N LYS A 173 -16.41 -9.58 -2.03
CA LYS A 173 -16.21 -10.20 -3.35
C LYS A 173 -16.18 -9.19 -4.51
N PRO A 174 -17.10 -8.21 -4.62
CA PRO A 174 -17.02 -7.20 -5.68
C PRO A 174 -15.73 -6.36 -5.65
N VAL A 175 -15.21 -6.09 -4.45
CA VAL A 175 -13.93 -5.40 -4.26
C VAL A 175 -12.78 -6.25 -4.79
N LEU A 176 -12.75 -7.54 -4.45
CA LEU A 176 -11.74 -8.48 -4.96
C LEU A 176 -11.85 -8.66 -6.48
N ASP A 177 -13.05 -8.74 -7.04
CA ASP A 177 -13.25 -8.83 -8.49
C ASP A 177 -12.67 -7.62 -9.23
N LYS A 178 -12.89 -6.41 -8.71
CA LYS A 178 -12.28 -5.18 -9.23
C LYS A 178 -10.76 -5.18 -9.12
N ILE A 179 -10.21 -5.71 -8.03
CA ILE A 179 -8.76 -5.85 -7.84
C ILE A 179 -8.16 -6.87 -8.84
N PHE A 180 -8.86 -7.99 -9.07
CA PHE A 180 -8.38 -9.08 -9.93
C PHE A 180 -8.53 -8.80 -11.43
N GLN A 181 -9.42 -7.88 -11.81
CA GLN A 181 -9.72 -7.57 -13.20
C GLN A 181 -8.45 -7.16 -13.97
N GLY A 182 -8.19 -7.85 -15.09
CA GLY A 182 -7.06 -7.57 -15.97
C GLY A 182 -5.69 -7.94 -15.41
N LYS A 183 -5.61 -8.69 -14.30
CA LYS A 183 -4.35 -9.08 -13.65
C LYS A 183 -4.13 -10.60 -13.70
N LYS A 184 -2.86 -11.00 -13.79
CA LYS A 184 -2.40 -12.38 -13.58
C LYS A 184 -2.45 -12.69 -12.09
N LEU A 185 -3.10 -13.79 -11.72
CA LEU A 185 -3.21 -14.24 -10.33
C LEU A 185 -2.24 -15.39 -10.11
N ILE A 186 -1.42 -15.31 -9.06
CA ILE A 186 -0.50 -16.36 -8.64
C ILE A 186 -0.76 -16.76 -7.19
N ILE A 187 -0.42 -17.99 -6.84
CA ILE A 187 -0.37 -18.50 -5.46
C ILE A 187 0.86 -19.38 -5.29
N CYS A 188 1.49 -19.35 -4.12
CA CYS A 188 2.62 -20.24 -3.84
C CYS A 188 2.14 -21.66 -3.46
N GLU A 189 3.02 -22.66 -3.55
CA GLU A 189 2.68 -24.04 -3.17
C GLU A 189 2.18 -24.15 -1.73
N THR A 190 2.79 -23.44 -0.79
CA THR A 190 2.36 -23.41 0.61
C THR A 190 0.94 -22.87 0.75
N ALA A 191 0.57 -21.82 0.00
CA ALA A 191 -0.78 -21.27 0.00
C ALA A 191 -1.79 -22.25 -0.60
N TYR A 192 -1.43 -22.89 -1.73
CA TYR A 192 -2.25 -23.89 -2.38
C TYR A 192 -2.54 -25.09 -1.47
N LYS A 193 -1.49 -25.69 -0.91
CA LYS A 193 -1.61 -26.83 0.03
C LYS A 193 -2.48 -26.44 1.22
N ASN A 194 -2.23 -25.27 1.81
CA ASN A 194 -3.00 -24.84 2.98
C ASN A 194 -4.47 -24.54 2.65
N LEU A 195 -4.78 -23.98 1.48
CA LEU A 195 -6.16 -23.82 1.02
C LEU A 195 -6.85 -25.17 0.90
N MET A 196 -6.22 -26.14 0.22
CA MET A 196 -6.78 -27.47 0.03
C MET A 196 -7.00 -28.21 1.35
N ASP A 197 -6.06 -28.13 2.29
CA ASP A 197 -6.21 -28.71 3.63
C ASP A 197 -7.45 -28.13 4.33
N ILE A 198 -7.65 -26.81 4.27
CA ILE A 198 -8.81 -26.16 4.90
C ILE A 198 -10.11 -26.61 4.22
N ILE A 199 -10.16 -26.59 2.88
CA ILE A 199 -11.34 -26.99 2.12
C ILE A 199 -11.70 -28.47 2.36
N ASN A 200 -10.71 -29.35 2.46
CA ASN A 200 -10.94 -30.76 2.71
C ASN A 200 -11.47 -31.05 4.12
N ILE A 201 -11.13 -30.21 5.11
CA ILE A 201 -11.55 -30.39 6.51
C ILE A 201 -12.91 -29.71 6.77
N ILE A 202 -13.10 -28.47 6.29
CA ILE A 202 -14.25 -27.64 6.67
C ILE A 202 -14.98 -26.97 5.50
N GLY A 203 -14.63 -27.24 4.25
CA GLY A 203 -15.31 -26.67 3.08
C GLY A 203 -16.63 -27.38 2.78
N GLY A 204 -17.70 -26.61 2.54
CA GLY A 204 -18.96 -27.15 2.03
C GLY A 204 -18.92 -27.42 0.52
N ALA A 205 -19.99 -27.98 -0.03
CA ALA A 205 -20.04 -28.42 -1.43
C ALA A 205 -19.88 -27.24 -2.42
N ASN A 206 -20.52 -26.11 -2.13
CA ASN A 206 -20.43 -24.91 -2.97
C ASN A 206 -19.07 -24.22 -2.84
N GLU A 207 -18.52 -24.12 -1.63
CA GLU A 207 -17.17 -23.59 -1.38
C GLU A 207 -16.08 -24.45 -2.04
N THR A 208 -16.21 -25.78 -1.97
CA THR A 208 -15.32 -26.71 -2.68
C THR A 208 -15.44 -26.55 -4.19
N ALA A 209 -16.66 -26.42 -4.73
CA ALA A 209 -16.87 -26.20 -6.17
C ALA A 209 -16.22 -24.87 -6.63
N ARG A 210 -16.46 -23.77 -5.90
CA ARG A 210 -15.84 -22.46 -6.17
C ARG A 210 -14.32 -22.51 -6.05
N THR A 211 -13.78 -23.28 -5.11
CA THR A 211 -12.33 -23.50 -5.00
C THR A 211 -11.77 -24.14 -6.26
N LYS A 212 -12.41 -25.19 -6.79
CA LYS A 212 -11.97 -25.84 -8.04
C LYS A 212 -11.95 -24.86 -9.22
N GLU A 213 -12.96 -24.00 -9.34
CA GLU A 213 -12.99 -22.98 -10.38
C GLU A 213 -11.94 -21.89 -10.19
N LEU A 214 -11.71 -21.43 -8.94
CA LEU A 214 -10.66 -20.45 -8.65
C LEU A 214 -9.28 -20.98 -8.98
N ILE A 215 -8.99 -22.25 -8.65
CA ILE A 215 -7.69 -22.88 -8.93
C ILE A 215 -7.38 -22.93 -10.43
N LYS A 216 -8.38 -23.12 -11.30
CA LYS A 216 -8.17 -23.06 -12.76
C LYS A 216 -7.75 -21.67 -13.25
N ARG A 217 -8.05 -20.61 -12.48
CA ARG A 217 -7.78 -19.21 -12.86
C ARG A 217 -6.44 -18.69 -12.34
N VAL A 218 -5.85 -19.34 -11.33
CA VAL A 218 -4.57 -18.92 -10.73
C VAL A 218 -3.42 -19.77 -11.26
N THR A 219 -2.22 -19.20 -11.30
CA THR A 219 -0.97 -19.94 -11.55
C THR A 219 -0.33 -20.31 -10.23
N ILE A 220 -0.10 -21.60 -10.00
CA ILE A 220 0.67 -22.07 -8.84
C ILE A 220 2.17 -21.88 -9.15
N VAL A 221 2.90 -21.27 -8.23
CA VAL A 221 4.35 -21.02 -8.34
C VAL A 221 5.10 -21.60 -7.15
N ASP A 222 6.41 -21.75 -7.29
CA ASP A 222 7.27 -22.29 -6.24
C ASP A 222 7.31 -21.36 -5.00
N ASP A 223 7.52 -21.97 -3.83
CA ASP A 223 7.70 -21.23 -2.60
C ASP A 223 9.04 -20.47 -2.61
N ALA A 224 9.06 -19.26 -2.03
CA ALA A 224 10.31 -18.53 -1.84
C ALA A 224 11.21 -19.26 -0.84
N THR A 225 12.48 -19.42 -1.20
CA THR A 225 13.51 -20.01 -0.35
C THR A 225 14.40 -18.96 0.33
N GLU A 226 14.34 -17.72 -0.13
CA GLU A 226 15.13 -16.59 0.36
C GLU A 226 14.33 -15.28 0.36
N GLY A 227 14.89 -14.24 0.99
CA GLY A 227 14.34 -12.88 1.01
C GLY A 227 14.07 -12.37 2.43
N ARG A 228 14.12 -11.05 2.60
CA ARG A 228 14.02 -10.36 3.90
C ARG A 228 12.79 -10.76 4.73
N ILE A 229 11.67 -11.10 4.08
CA ILE A 229 10.44 -11.53 4.76
C ILE A 229 10.62 -12.90 5.43
N LEU A 230 11.49 -13.75 4.88
CA LEU A 230 11.91 -15.01 5.51
C LEU A 230 12.93 -14.79 6.65
N ASP A 231 13.44 -13.58 6.87
CA ASP A 231 14.32 -13.31 8.02
C ASP A 231 13.54 -12.81 9.24
N LEU A 232 12.22 -12.56 9.09
CA LEU A 232 11.35 -12.13 10.19
C LEU A 232 11.37 -13.13 11.35
N ALA A 233 11.64 -12.64 12.56
CA ALA A 233 11.59 -13.44 13.77
C ALA A 233 10.17 -13.98 13.99
N LEU A 234 10.06 -15.30 14.13
CA LEU A 234 8.78 -15.98 14.37
C LEU A 234 8.16 -15.52 15.69
N GLY A 235 6.84 -15.48 15.73
CA GLY A 235 6.09 -15.10 16.92
C GLY A 235 4.60 -15.37 16.76
N GLY A 236 3.80 -15.01 17.77
CA GLY A 236 2.35 -15.30 17.77
C GLY A 236 1.60 -14.75 16.53
N LYS A 237 2.08 -13.65 15.95
CA LYS A 237 1.52 -13.02 14.74
C LYS A 237 2.32 -13.30 13.46
N ILE A 238 3.57 -13.76 13.57
CA ILE A 238 4.44 -14.08 12.43
C ILE A 238 4.62 -15.60 12.37
N LYS A 239 3.80 -16.24 11.54
CA LYS A 239 3.86 -17.68 11.26
C LYS A 239 4.68 -17.95 10.01
N ASN A 240 5.38 -19.09 9.97
CA ASN A 240 6.23 -19.46 8.84
C ASN A 240 5.47 -19.50 7.50
N ARG A 241 4.22 -20.00 7.51
CA ARG A 241 3.35 -20.03 6.32
C ARG A 241 3.13 -18.63 5.73
N SER A 242 2.82 -17.64 6.58
CA SER A 242 2.62 -16.27 6.11
C SER A 242 3.93 -15.63 5.63
N ARG A 243 5.08 -15.96 6.23
CA ARG A 243 6.38 -15.52 5.72
C ARG A 243 6.61 -16.01 4.28
N ILE A 244 6.38 -17.30 4.02
CA ILE A 244 6.54 -17.89 2.69
C ILE A 244 5.63 -17.20 1.68
N VAL A 245 4.34 -17.05 1.98
CA VAL A 245 3.38 -16.40 1.07
C VAL A 245 3.82 -14.99 0.70
N PHE A 246 4.17 -14.17 1.68
CA PHE A 246 4.57 -12.79 1.44
C PHE A 246 5.96 -12.70 0.77
N ALA A 247 6.89 -13.59 1.10
CA ALA A 247 8.19 -13.67 0.44
C ALA A 247 8.06 -14.11 -1.03
N THR A 248 7.17 -15.07 -1.35
CA THR A 248 6.87 -15.44 -2.74
C THR A 248 6.26 -14.29 -3.51
N GLY A 249 5.36 -13.52 -2.88
CA GLY A 249 4.82 -12.30 -3.48
C GLY A 249 5.92 -11.32 -3.89
N GLU A 250 6.92 -11.13 -3.01
CA GLU A 250 8.08 -10.27 -3.22
C GLU A 250 9.01 -10.77 -4.33
N MET A 251 9.35 -12.06 -4.30
CA MET A 251 10.18 -12.72 -5.32
C MET A 251 9.60 -12.54 -6.74
N HIS A 252 8.27 -12.61 -6.89
CA HIS A 252 7.59 -12.43 -8.16
C HIS A 252 7.23 -10.97 -8.49
N LYS A 253 7.71 -9.99 -7.71
CA LYS A 253 7.39 -8.55 -7.87
C LYS A 253 5.88 -8.30 -7.99
N SER A 254 5.10 -9.02 -7.19
CA SER A 254 3.64 -8.97 -7.20
C SER A 254 3.11 -8.30 -5.94
N ILE A 255 1.90 -7.71 -6.03
CA ILE A 255 1.21 -7.28 -4.82
C ILE A 255 0.56 -8.48 -4.17
N THR A 256 0.83 -8.68 -2.88
CA THR A 256 0.11 -9.68 -2.09
C THR A 256 -1.27 -9.14 -1.71
N VAL A 257 -2.33 -9.91 -1.94
CA VAL A 257 -3.67 -9.60 -1.43
C VAL A 257 -3.90 -10.49 -0.20
N SER A 258 -4.32 -9.91 0.93
CA SER A 258 -4.45 -10.63 2.20
C SER A 258 -5.43 -9.96 3.17
N ALA A 259 -6.04 -10.72 4.09
CA ALA A 259 -6.72 -10.20 5.27
C ALA A 259 -5.87 -10.29 6.56
N ASN A 260 -4.61 -10.74 6.47
CA ASN A 260 -3.73 -10.92 7.62
C ASN A 260 -3.01 -9.62 8.01
N GLU A 261 -3.79 -8.63 8.46
CA GLU A 261 -3.26 -7.37 8.95
C GLU A 261 -2.31 -7.56 10.15
N GLY A 262 -2.55 -8.59 10.97
CA GLY A 262 -1.69 -8.94 12.10
C GLY A 262 -0.25 -9.25 11.68
N PHE A 263 -0.07 -10.02 10.59
CA PHE A 263 1.24 -10.30 10.03
C PHE A 263 1.91 -9.04 9.50
N VAL A 264 1.20 -8.25 8.68
CA VAL A 264 1.74 -7.03 8.06
C VAL A 264 2.21 -6.02 9.11
N ARG A 265 1.40 -5.83 10.17
CA ARG A 265 1.77 -4.97 11.30
C ARG A 265 2.98 -5.50 12.06
N ALA A 266 3.05 -6.81 12.31
CA ALA A 266 4.17 -7.40 13.01
C ALA A 266 5.48 -7.35 12.20
N ALA A 267 5.41 -7.56 10.88
CA ALA A 267 6.55 -7.39 9.97
C ALA A 267 7.06 -5.95 9.99
N LYS A 268 6.16 -4.96 9.94
CA LYS A 268 6.51 -3.54 10.03
C LYS A 268 7.19 -3.19 11.36
N MET A 269 6.76 -3.80 12.47
CA MET A 269 7.42 -3.62 13.77
C MET A 269 8.86 -4.16 13.80
N GLN A 270 9.19 -5.12 12.93
CA GLN A 270 10.55 -5.65 12.75
C GLN A 270 11.31 -4.91 11.63
N GLY A 271 10.79 -3.79 11.11
CA GLY A 271 11.45 -2.97 10.09
C GLY A 271 11.19 -3.40 8.65
N ILE A 272 10.27 -4.36 8.42
CA ILE A 272 9.97 -4.88 7.09
C ILE A 272 8.57 -4.44 6.67
N GLU A 273 8.51 -3.54 5.69
CA GLU A 273 7.25 -3.13 5.08
C GLU A 273 6.87 -4.07 3.93
N CYS A 274 5.68 -4.69 4.03
CA CYS A 274 5.18 -5.63 3.02
C CYS A 274 4.35 -4.90 1.94
N THR A 275 4.56 -5.29 0.68
CA THR A 275 3.76 -4.84 -0.46
C THR A 275 2.44 -5.57 -0.52
N VAL A 276 1.38 -4.96 0.03
CA VAL A 276 0.10 -5.64 0.25
C VAL A 276 -1.13 -4.76 -0.05
N ILE A 277 -2.20 -5.39 -0.53
CA ILE A 277 -3.58 -4.88 -0.49
C ILE A 277 -4.33 -5.66 0.58
N LEU A 278 -4.84 -4.94 1.58
CA LEU A 278 -5.59 -5.53 2.67
C LEU A 278 -7.10 -5.52 2.36
N HIS A 279 -7.79 -6.59 2.75
CA HIS A 279 -9.24 -6.66 2.77
C HIS A 279 -9.74 -7.20 4.11
N GLU A 280 -11.03 -7.03 4.41
CA GLU A 280 -11.61 -7.57 5.62
C GLU A 280 -11.71 -9.11 5.56
N PRO A 281 -11.47 -9.83 6.67
CA PRO A 281 -11.53 -11.28 6.68
C PRO A 281 -12.96 -11.78 6.54
N ARG A 282 -13.13 -12.86 5.77
CA ARG A 282 -14.36 -13.64 5.65
C ARG A 282 -14.00 -15.11 5.68
N SER A 283 -14.58 -15.85 6.63
CA SER A 283 -14.31 -17.26 6.84
C SER A 283 -15.23 -18.11 5.97
N LEU A 284 -14.88 -19.38 5.78
CA LEU A 284 -15.83 -20.36 5.24
C LEU A 284 -17.03 -20.49 6.18
N SER A 285 -18.22 -20.60 5.62
CA SER A 285 -19.48 -20.56 6.37
C SER A 285 -20.41 -21.73 6.07
N GLU A 286 -20.29 -22.36 4.91
CA GLU A 286 -21.32 -23.26 4.38
C GLU A 286 -21.69 -24.42 5.33
N ILE A 287 -20.69 -25.08 5.93
CA ILE A 287 -20.97 -26.18 6.88
C ILE A 287 -21.71 -25.67 8.14
N LYS A 288 -21.40 -24.46 8.58
CA LYS A 288 -21.94 -23.84 9.79
C LYS A 288 -23.37 -23.33 9.60
N GLU A 289 -23.77 -23.03 8.35
CA GLU A 289 -25.14 -22.61 8.01
C GLU A 289 -26.20 -23.63 8.46
N LYS A 290 -25.86 -24.93 8.50
CA LYS A 290 -26.76 -26.00 8.98
C LYS A 290 -27.24 -25.82 10.42
N TYR A 291 -26.45 -25.11 11.24
CA TYR A 291 -26.72 -24.86 12.65
C TYR A 291 -27.00 -23.38 12.94
N ALA A 292 -26.99 -22.54 11.91
CA ALA A 292 -27.21 -21.11 12.00
C ALA A 292 -28.70 -20.78 11.89
N GLN A 293 -29.09 -19.63 12.41
CA GLN A 293 -30.40 -19.06 12.19
C GLN A 293 -30.38 -18.17 10.94
N GLU A 294 -31.23 -18.48 9.96
CA GLU A 294 -31.39 -17.63 8.78
C GLU A 294 -32.12 -16.33 9.16
N LEU A 295 -31.55 -15.21 8.73
CA LEU A 295 -32.14 -13.89 8.91
C LEU A 295 -33.09 -13.62 7.73
N LYS A 296 -34.35 -13.31 8.04
CA LYS A 296 -35.32 -12.93 7.00
C LYS A 296 -34.87 -11.61 6.35
N SER A 297 -34.82 -11.63 5.02
CA SER A 297 -34.50 -10.47 4.17
C SER A 297 -35.59 -9.41 4.23
#